data_AF-A0A369M9P0-F1
#
_entry.id   AF-A0A369M9P0-F1
#
_cell.length_a   1.000
_cell.length_b   1.000
_cell.length_c   1.000
_cell.angle_alpha   90.00
_cell.angle_beta   90.00
_cell.angle_gamma   90.00
#
_symmetry.space_group_name_H-M   'P 1'
#
loop_
_entity.id
_entity.type
_entity.pdbx_description
1 polymer ?
#
loop_
_entity_poly.entity_id
_entity_poly.type
_entity_poly.pdbx_seq_one_letter_code
_entity_poly.pdbx_strand_id
1 'polypeptide(L)'
;MTTYGLLIDYEYCTGCQSCEVSCKEEHGYPVGKWGIRVVDEGPWEIDEDHMNWNKIPVPTDLCDLCVNRTAKGREPICVHHCLADVMKYGPVEELAKLMCDKTKQVLFVPQYKPYEARGEFVSKRFNDANRRKAAAMEVEATGHIEFATHRDDSDVRTVDLD
;
A
#
# COMPACT_ATOMS: atom_id res chain seq x y z
N MET A 1 -14.48 -7.48 -16.04
CA MET A 1 -14.71 -6.08 -15.62
C MET A 1 -13.34 -5.45 -15.48
N THR A 2 -13.03 -4.39 -16.21
CA THR A 2 -11.70 -3.77 -16.22
C THR A 2 -11.45 -3.06 -14.89
N THR A 3 -10.34 -3.39 -14.22
CA THR A 3 -9.95 -2.75 -12.95
C THR A 3 -9.07 -1.55 -13.25
N TYR A 4 -9.33 -0.42 -12.59
CA TYR A 4 -8.54 0.81 -12.74
C TYR A 4 -7.70 1.06 -11.50
N GLY A 5 -6.58 1.75 -11.68
CA GLY A 5 -5.65 2.05 -10.60
C GLY A 5 -4.86 3.34 -10.82
N LEU A 6 -3.94 3.59 -9.89
CA LEU A 6 -2.97 4.68 -9.94
C LEU A 6 -1.56 4.07 -9.90
N LEU A 7 -0.74 4.35 -10.91
CA LEU A 7 0.69 4.07 -10.88
C LEU A 7 1.42 5.35 -10.48
N ILE A 8 2.25 5.26 -9.45
CA ILE A 8 2.93 6.42 -8.88
C ILE A 8 4.42 6.14 -8.83
N ASP A 9 5.19 6.96 -9.52
CA ASP A 9 6.65 6.99 -9.46
C ASP A 9 7.08 7.88 -8.28
N TYR A 10 7.56 7.25 -7.22
CA TYR A 10 7.98 7.97 -6.02
C TYR A 10 9.47 8.33 -6.03
N GLU A 11 10.20 7.96 -7.09
CA GLU A 11 11.60 8.38 -7.27
C GLU A 11 11.71 9.90 -7.40
N TYR A 12 10.78 10.51 -8.13
CA TYR A 12 10.76 11.95 -8.41
C TYR A 12 9.65 12.70 -7.67
N CYS A 13 8.94 12.03 -6.75
CA CYS A 13 7.93 12.72 -5.96
C CYS A 13 8.60 13.67 -4.96
N THR A 14 8.37 14.97 -5.13
CA THR A 14 8.91 16.01 -4.25
C THR A 14 8.07 16.25 -2.99
N GLY A 15 6.90 15.59 -2.88
CA GLY A 15 5.92 15.82 -1.83
C GLY A 15 5.42 17.26 -1.74
N CYS A 16 5.19 17.90 -2.89
CA CYS A 16 4.58 19.24 -2.97
C CYS A 16 3.15 19.34 -2.44
N GLN A 17 2.52 18.21 -2.06
CA GLN A 17 1.15 18.12 -1.52
C GLN A 17 0.03 18.63 -2.45
N SER A 18 0.34 18.94 -3.72
CA SER A 18 -0.65 19.35 -4.74
C SER A 18 -1.79 18.34 -4.89
N CYS A 19 -1.45 17.04 -4.86
CA CYS A 19 -2.44 15.96 -4.93
C CYS A 19 -3.39 15.91 -3.73
N GLU A 20 -2.93 16.29 -2.53
CA GLU A 20 -3.77 16.34 -1.33
C GLU A 20 -4.77 17.49 -1.42
N VAL A 21 -4.27 18.69 -1.71
CA VAL A 21 -5.06 19.92 -1.76
C VAL A 21 -6.11 19.83 -2.86
N SER A 22 -5.71 19.38 -4.06
CA SER A 22 -6.62 19.28 -5.20
C SER A 22 -7.69 18.20 -5.00
N CYS A 23 -7.34 17.06 -4.40
CA CYS A 23 -8.31 16.02 -4.01
C CYS A 23 -9.29 16.54 -2.96
N LYS A 24 -8.78 17.25 -1.95
CA LYS A 24 -9.63 17.82 -0.90
C LYS A 24 -10.63 18.82 -1.46
N GLU A 25 -10.20 19.68 -2.40
CA GLU A 25 -11.06 20.68 -3.03
C GLU A 25 -12.11 20.04 -3.94
N GLU A 26 -11.72 19.12 -4.85
CA GLU A 26 -12.65 18.45 -5.77
C GLU A 26 -13.75 17.67 -5.03
N HIS A 27 -13.44 17.09 -3.88
CA HIS A 27 -14.39 16.29 -3.10
C HIS A 27 -15.01 17.04 -1.90
N GLY A 28 -14.56 18.27 -1.61
CA GLY A 28 -15.01 19.04 -0.44
C GLY A 28 -14.70 18.36 0.90
N TYR A 29 -13.57 17.65 1.03
CA TYR A 29 -13.25 16.95 2.27
C TYR A 29 -12.91 17.94 3.41
N PRO A 30 -13.41 17.71 4.64
CA PRO A 30 -13.13 18.59 5.77
C PRO A 30 -11.65 18.49 6.22
N VAL A 31 -11.23 19.41 7.09
CA VAL A 31 -9.93 19.32 7.76
C VAL A 31 -9.79 17.98 8.49
N GLY A 32 -8.63 17.33 8.35
CA GLY A 32 -8.35 16.02 8.93
C GLY A 32 -8.82 14.83 8.09
N LYS A 33 -9.40 15.04 6.90
CA LYS A 33 -9.76 13.97 5.95
C LYS A 33 -9.11 14.20 4.60
N TRP A 34 -8.71 13.10 3.97
CA TRP A 34 -8.00 13.09 2.69
C TRP A 34 -8.47 11.90 1.87
N GLY A 35 -8.63 12.07 0.55
CA GLY A 35 -8.74 10.95 -0.41
C GLY A 35 -7.38 10.40 -0.82
N ILE A 36 -6.33 11.21 -0.75
CA ILE A 36 -4.94 10.84 -0.97
C ILE A 36 -4.05 11.66 -0.04
N ARG A 37 -2.99 11.05 0.50
CA ARG A 37 -2.05 11.70 1.41
C ARG A 37 -0.62 11.32 1.08
N VAL A 38 0.29 12.29 1.05
CA VAL A 38 1.72 12.06 0.92
C VAL A 38 2.24 11.57 2.27
N VAL A 39 2.74 10.34 2.27
CA VAL A 39 3.46 9.76 3.41
C VAL A 39 4.94 10.03 3.20
N ASP A 40 5.56 10.62 4.21
CA ASP A 40 7.00 10.83 4.27
C ASP A 40 7.64 9.66 5.01
N GLU A 41 8.50 8.92 4.32
CA GLU A 41 9.29 7.82 4.85
C GLU A 41 10.76 8.25 4.85
N GLY A 42 11.32 8.48 6.05
CA GLY A 42 12.58 9.18 6.26
C GLY A 42 12.41 10.63 6.71
N PRO A 43 13.48 11.43 6.77
CA PRO A 43 14.84 11.07 6.36
C PRO A 43 15.57 10.14 7.35
N TRP A 44 16.33 9.17 6.83
CA TRP A 44 17.34 8.44 7.58
C TRP A 44 18.54 8.12 6.68
N GLU A 45 19.72 7.96 7.28
CA GLU A 45 20.98 7.73 6.57
C GLU A 45 21.09 6.26 6.15
N ILE A 46 21.37 6.03 4.87
CA ILE A 46 21.73 4.71 4.35
C ILE A 46 23.21 4.47 4.59
N ASP A 47 24.04 5.47 4.26
CA ASP A 47 25.49 5.53 4.44
C ASP A 47 25.95 7.01 4.51
N GLU A 48 27.26 7.25 4.50
CA GLU A 48 27.86 8.59 4.68
C GLU A 48 27.39 9.64 3.66
N ASP A 49 27.05 9.23 2.43
CA ASP A 49 26.70 10.15 1.33
C ASP A 49 25.23 10.03 0.89
N HIS A 50 24.49 9.01 1.36
CA HIS A 50 23.14 8.72 0.89
C HIS A 50 22.11 8.73 2.02
N MET A 51 21.00 9.43 1.75
CA MET A 51 19.83 9.44 2.60
C MET A 51 18.64 8.80 1.91
N ASN A 52 17.89 8.01 2.67
CA ASN A 52 16.58 7.58 2.25
C ASN A 52 15.56 8.65 2.62
N TRP A 53 14.83 9.15 1.62
CA TRP A 53 13.69 10.02 1.82
C TRP A 53 12.65 9.77 0.73
N ASN A 54 11.76 8.82 0.97
CA ASN A 54 10.69 8.51 0.02
C ASN A 54 9.43 9.30 0.38
N LYS A 55 8.87 9.98 -0.61
CA LYS A 55 7.61 10.70 -0.48
C LYS A 55 6.58 9.99 -1.34
N ILE A 56 5.62 9.32 -0.71
CA ILE A 56 4.73 8.39 -1.39
C ILE A 56 3.29 8.90 -1.24
N PRO A 57 2.66 9.39 -2.33
CA PRO A 57 1.22 9.65 -2.33
C PRO A 57 0.45 8.34 -2.18
N VAL A 58 -0.19 8.15 -1.04
CA VAL A 58 -0.98 6.96 -0.71
C VAL A 58 -2.48 7.31 -0.76
N PRO A 59 -3.27 6.70 -1.67
CA PRO A 59 -4.71 6.84 -1.65
C PRO A 59 -5.29 6.22 -0.39
N THR A 60 -6.29 6.86 0.20
CA THR A 60 -6.96 6.40 1.41
C THR A 60 -8.24 5.63 1.06
N ASP A 61 -8.94 5.14 2.09
CA ASP A 61 -10.29 4.60 1.99
C ASP A 61 -11.33 5.59 1.42
N LEU A 62 -11.00 6.87 1.25
CA LEU A 62 -11.86 7.87 0.62
C LEU A 62 -11.52 8.12 -0.86
N CYS A 63 -10.52 7.43 -1.42
CA CYS A 63 -10.21 7.52 -2.83
C CYS A 63 -11.27 6.77 -3.66
N ASP A 64 -11.94 7.48 -4.57
CA ASP A 64 -12.92 6.94 -5.51
C ASP A 64 -12.42 6.94 -6.96
N LEU A 65 -11.10 7.13 -7.15
CA LEU A 65 -10.47 7.35 -8.46
C LEU A 65 -11.12 8.49 -9.27
N CYS A 66 -11.69 9.49 -8.57
CA CYS A 66 -12.42 10.61 -9.13
C CYS A 66 -13.49 10.16 -10.15
N VAL A 67 -14.34 9.20 -9.78
CA VAL A 67 -15.35 8.58 -10.67
C VAL A 67 -16.14 9.61 -11.50
N ASN A 68 -16.49 10.76 -10.91
CA ASN A 68 -17.23 11.83 -11.61
C ASN A 68 -16.41 12.55 -12.70
N ARG A 69 -15.08 12.62 -12.56
CA ARG A 69 -14.17 13.19 -13.55
C ARG A 69 -13.84 12.18 -14.63
N THR A 70 -13.51 10.95 -14.24
CA THR A 70 -13.11 9.88 -15.16
C THR A 70 -14.26 9.43 -16.04
N ALA A 71 -15.50 9.44 -15.52
CA ALA A 71 -16.71 9.24 -16.34
C ALA A 71 -16.90 10.28 -17.46
N LYS A 72 -16.25 11.45 -17.35
CA LYS A 72 -16.26 12.53 -18.37
C LYS A 72 -15.00 12.52 -19.25
N GLY A 73 -14.20 11.46 -19.19
CA GLY A 73 -12.94 11.36 -19.93
C GLY A 73 -11.83 12.27 -19.40
N ARG A 74 -11.97 12.80 -18.18
CA ARG A 74 -10.92 13.61 -17.53
C ARG A 74 -10.11 12.77 -16.56
N GLU A 75 -8.85 13.11 -16.40
CA GLU A 75 -7.98 12.46 -15.41
C GLU A 75 -8.46 12.73 -13.98
N PRO A 76 -8.14 11.82 -13.03
CA PRO A 76 -8.24 12.11 -11.62
C PRO A 76 -7.52 13.40 -11.25
N ILE A 77 -8.05 14.12 -10.27
CA ILE A 77 -7.56 15.45 -9.93
C ILE A 77 -6.10 15.44 -9.43
N CYS A 78 -5.70 14.37 -8.74
CA CYS A 78 -4.32 14.18 -8.28
C CYS A 78 -3.32 13.97 -9.43
N VAL A 79 -3.73 13.26 -10.49
CA VAL A 79 -2.94 13.08 -11.71
C VAL A 79 -2.82 14.41 -12.45
N HIS A 80 -3.95 15.07 -12.67
CA HIS A 80 -4.01 16.35 -13.39
C HIS A 80 -3.14 17.45 -12.76
N HIS A 81 -2.98 17.47 -11.44
CA HIS A 81 -2.21 18.47 -10.72
C HIS A 81 -0.84 17.98 -10.23
N CYS A 82 -0.36 16.84 -10.73
CA CYS A 82 0.96 16.34 -10.41
C CYS A 82 2.05 17.23 -11.03
N LEU A 83 2.71 18.05 -10.22
CA LEU A 83 3.72 19.00 -10.71
C LEU A 83 4.97 18.32 -11.27
N ALA A 84 5.24 17.08 -10.86
CA ALA A 84 6.39 16.29 -11.29
C ALA A 84 6.04 15.28 -12.41
N ASP A 85 4.77 15.21 -12.82
CA ASP A 85 4.27 14.26 -13.83
C ASP A 85 4.61 12.79 -13.51
N VAL A 86 4.48 12.42 -12.23
CA VAL A 86 4.84 11.08 -11.72
C VAL A 86 3.65 10.16 -11.45
N MET A 87 2.42 10.62 -11.68
CA MET A 87 1.21 9.86 -11.41
C MET A 87 0.50 9.52 -12.72
N LYS A 88 0.09 8.26 -12.88
CA LYS A 88 -0.68 7.79 -14.05
C LYS A 88 -1.96 7.09 -13.59
N TYR A 89 -3.04 7.31 -14.33
CA TYR A 89 -4.33 6.64 -14.12
C TYR A 89 -4.70 5.81 -15.36
N GLY A 90 -5.21 4.60 -15.14
CA GLY A 90 -5.62 3.75 -16.25
C GLY A 90 -5.98 2.33 -15.82
N PRO A 91 -6.25 1.45 -16.81
CA PRO A 91 -6.45 0.02 -16.57
C PRO A 91 -5.22 -0.60 -15.89
N VAL A 92 -5.44 -1.40 -14.84
CA VAL A 92 -4.38 -2.04 -14.05
C VAL A 92 -3.45 -2.88 -14.93
N GLU A 93 -3.99 -3.56 -15.93
CA GLU A 93 -3.19 -4.38 -16.86
C GLU A 93 -2.21 -3.56 -17.70
N GLU A 94 -2.57 -2.33 -18.06
CA GLU A 94 -1.70 -1.42 -18.80
C GLU A 94 -0.68 -0.78 -17.87
N LEU A 95 -1.12 -0.33 -16.70
CA LEU A 95 -0.25 0.24 -15.67
C LEU A 95 0.80 -0.77 -15.18
N ALA A 96 0.43 -2.04 -15.02
CA ALA A 96 1.36 -3.09 -14.61
C ALA A 96 2.48 -3.34 -15.65
N LYS A 97 2.19 -3.15 -16.95
CA LYS A 97 3.23 -3.23 -17.99
C LYS A 97 4.18 -2.05 -17.91
N LEU A 98 3.64 -0.84 -17.72
CA LEU A 98 4.45 0.37 -17.52
C LEU A 98 5.32 0.29 -16.26
N MET A 99 4.83 -0.38 -15.22
CA MET A 99 5.57 -0.59 -13.98
C MET A 99 6.88 -1.37 -14.19
N CYS A 100 7.00 -2.14 -15.29
CA CYS A 100 8.25 -2.84 -15.61
C CYS A 100 9.40 -1.90 -15.99
N ASP A 101 9.12 -0.64 -16.33
CA ASP A 101 10.14 0.32 -16.80
C ASP A 101 11.04 0.82 -15.65
N LYS A 102 10.53 0.82 -14.40
CA LYS A 102 11.25 1.35 -13.23
C LYS A 102 10.90 0.60 -11.95
N THR A 103 11.84 0.58 -11.01
CA THR A 103 11.70 -0.14 -9.74
C THR A 103 11.08 0.69 -8.61
N LYS A 104 11.25 2.02 -8.63
CA LYS A 104 10.72 2.94 -7.61
C LYS A 104 9.30 3.42 -7.92
N GLN A 105 8.38 2.47 -8.03
CA GLN A 105 6.98 2.76 -8.33
C GLN A 105 6.03 1.93 -7.45
N VAL A 106 4.83 2.45 -7.24
CA VAL A 106 3.73 1.73 -6.58
C VAL A 106 2.48 1.78 -7.44
N LEU A 107 1.84 0.62 -7.61
CA LEU A 107 0.53 0.49 -8.24
C LEU A 107 -0.55 0.31 -7.17
N PHE A 108 -1.39 1.33 -7.00
CA PHE A 108 -2.54 1.27 -6.12
C PHE A 108 -3.80 0.91 -6.90
N VAL A 109 -4.63 0.06 -6.29
CA VAL A 109 -6.02 -0.21 -6.70
C VAL A 109 -6.94 0.20 -5.53
N PRO A 110 -7.25 1.50 -5.40
CA PRO A 110 -8.02 1.99 -4.26
C PRO A 110 -9.45 1.47 -4.31
N GLN A 111 -10.00 1.18 -3.13
CA GLN A 111 -11.41 0.87 -2.97
C GLN A 111 -12.07 1.99 -2.17
N TYR A 112 -13.08 2.63 -2.75
CA TYR A 112 -13.85 3.63 -2.03
C TYR A 112 -14.64 2.99 -0.91
N LYS A 113 -14.47 3.50 0.31
CA LYS A 113 -15.14 3.11 1.54
C LYS A 113 -15.25 1.58 1.71
N PRO A 114 -14.10 0.89 1.84
CA PRO A 114 -14.08 -0.56 1.88
C PRO A 114 -14.86 -1.13 3.07
N TYR A 115 -14.97 -0.39 4.17
CA TYR A 115 -15.75 -0.79 5.35
C TYR A 115 -17.26 -0.87 5.07
N GLU A 116 -17.79 -0.08 4.14
CA GLU A 116 -19.19 -0.19 3.68
C GLU A 116 -19.34 -1.37 2.71
N ALA A 117 -18.32 -1.67 1.90
CA ALA A 117 -18.39 -2.68 0.84
C ALA A 117 -18.04 -4.12 1.27
N ARG A 118 -17.17 -4.30 2.27
CA ARG A 118 -16.60 -5.61 2.64
C ARG A 118 -17.39 -6.38 3.70
N GLY A 119 -18.38 -5.75 4.35
CA GLY A 119 -19.11 -6.34 5.48
C GLY A 119 -18.21 -6.58 6.70
N GLU A 120 -18.69 -7.40 7.65
CA GLU A 120 -17.89 -7.78 8.83
C GLU A 120 -16.63 -8.55 8.39
N PHE A 121 -15.48 -8.23 8.99
CA PHE A 121 -14.25 -8.98 8.72
C PHE A 121 -14.41 -10.42 9.19
N VAL A 122 -14.65 -11.32 8.23
CA VAL A 122 -14.62 -12.76 8.47
C VAL A 122 -13.28 -13.28 7.97
N SER A 123 -12.42 -13.70 8.90
CA SER A 123 -11.17 -14.33 8.49
C SER A 123 -11.49 -15.63 7.73
N LYS A 124 -11.24 -15.65 6.42
CA LYS A 124 -11.42 -16.84 5.59
C LYS A 124 -10.62 -18.03 6.14
N ARG A 125 -9.50 -17.73 6.80
CA ARG A 125 -8.58 -18.68 7.41
C ARG A 125 -9.14 -19.37 8.65
N PHE A 126 -10.08 -18.79 9.40
CA PHE A 126 -10.62 -19.43 10.60
C PHE A 126 -11.48 -20.66 10.28
N ASN A 127 -12.19 -20.64 9.15
CA ASN A 127 -13.04 -21.74 8.67
C ASN A 127 -12.40 -22.58 7.56
N ASP A 128 -11.12 -22.34 7.24
CA ASP A 128 -10.39 -23.11 6.25
C ASP A 128 -9.95 -24.45 6.86
N ALA A 129 -10.36 -25.57 6.27
CA ALA A 129 -9.93 -26.90 6.68
C ALA A 129 -8.41 -27.08 6.56
N ASN A 130 -7.76 -26.31 5.68
CA ASN A 130 -6.31 -26.26 5.49
C ASN A 130 -5.64 -25.15 6.33
N ARG A 131 -6.34 -24.60 7.33
CA ARG A 131 -5.75 -23.64 8.26
C ARG A 131 -4.54 -24.28 8.93
N ARG A 132 -3.38 -23.67 8.70
CA ARG A 132 -2.14 -23.96 9.44
C ARG A 132 -2.40 -23.84 10.94
N LYS A 133 -2.32 -24.95 11.66
CA LYS A 133 -2.39 -24.99 13.11
C LYS A 133 -1.00 -24.61 13.64
N ALA A 134 -0.93 -23.76 14.66
CA ALA A 134 0.32 -23.64 15.39
C ALA A 134 0.60 -25.01 16.03
N ALA A 135 1.83 -25.51 15.94
CA ALA A 135 2.19 -26.73 16.65
C ALA A 135 1.95 -26.49 18.15
N ALA A 136 1.01 -27.23 18.73
CA ALA A 136 0.85 -27.25 20.17
C ALA A 136 2.04 -28.01 20.74
N MET A 137 3.09 -27.31 21.15
CA MET A 137 4.18 -27.90 21.91
C MET A 137 3.73 -28.06 23.36
N GLU A 138 3.78 -29.28 23.89
CA GLU A 138 3.73 -29.49 25.34
C GLU A 138 5.08 -29.09 25.94
N VAL A 139 5.07 -28.15 26.89
CA VAL A 139 6.28 -27.63 27.51
C VAL A 139 6.68 -28.56 28.66
N GLU A 140 7.70 -29.38 28.47
CA GLU A 140 8.19 -30.29 29.51
C GLU A 140 9.17 -29.62 30.49
N ALA A 141 9.86 -28.53 30.10
CA ALA A 141 10.69 -27.72 30.99
C ALA A 141 10.97 -26.31 30.43
N THR A 142 10.92 -25.29 31.29
CA THR A 142 11.23 -23.89 30.95
C THR A 142 12.69 -23.55 31.30
N GLY A 143 13.62 -23.79 30.38
CA GLY A 143 15.01 -23.32 30.48
C GLY A 143 15.29 -22.10 29.60
N HIS A 144 14.73 -22.07 28.39
CA HIS A 144 14.75 -20.93 27.47
C HIS A 144 13.41 -20.86 26.76
N ILE A 145 12.87 -19.64 26.67
CA ILE A 145 11.59 -19.36 26.02
C ILE A 145 11.90 -18.44 24.84
N GLU A 146 11.89 -18.99 23.63
CA GLU A 146 11.83 -18.18 22.41
C GLU A 146 10.37 -17.97 22.04
N PHE A 147 9.92 -16.70 22.07
CA PHE A 147 8.57 -16.32 21.64
C PHE A 147 8.51 -16.19 20.11
N ALA A 148 8.84 -17.26 19.40
CA ALA A 148 8.56 -17.35 17.97
C ALA A 148 7.42 -18.36 17.78
N THR A 149 6.29 -17.87 17.25
CA THR A 149 5.24 -18.74 16.74
C THR A 149 5.75 -19.38 15.45
N HIS A 150 6.54 -20.45 15.60
CA HIS A 150 7.08 -21.18 14.46
C HIS A 150 5.95 -21.82 13.67
N ARG A 151 6.09 -21.76 12.34
CA ARG A 151 5.15 -22.42 11.45
C ARG A 151 5.49 -23.91 11.42
N ASP A 152 4.48 -24.76 11.28
CA ASP A 152 4.63 -26.21 11.12
C ASP A 152 5.56 -26.59 9.93
N ASP A 153 5.64 -25.74 8.91
CA ASP A 153 6.53 -25.88 7.75
C ASP A 153 7.93 -25.26 7.92
N SER A 154 8.26 -24.75 9.11
CA SER A 154 9.61 -24.28 9.41
C SER A 154 10.44 -25.47 9.87
N ASP A 155 11.29 -26.00 8.98
CA ASP A 155 12.26 -27.06 9.30
C ASP A 155 13.29 -26.48 10.29
N VAL A 156 13.00 -26.56 11.59
CA VAL A 156 13.91 -26.15 12.67
C VAL A 156 14.97 -27.23 12.79
N ARG A 157 16.01 -27.13 11.98
CA ARG A 157 17.21 -27.93 12.16
C ARG A 157 18.07 -27.25 13.21
N THR A 158 18.32 -27.94 14.32
CA THR A 158 19.41 -27.58 15.23
C THR A 158 20.71 -27.57 14.43
N VAL A 159 21.32 -26.39 14.33
CA VAL A 159 22.67 -26.23 13.80
C VAL A 159 23.58 -26.26 15.02
N ASP A 160 24.29 -27.37 15.22
CA ASP A 160 25.35 -27.40 16.21
C ASP A 160 26.48 -26.50 15.72
N LEU A 161 26.79 -25.47 16.49
CA LEU A 161 27.98 -24.66 16.30
C LEU A 161 29.09 -25.31 17.12
N ASP A 162 30.07 -25.93 16.43
CA ASP A 162 31.33 -26.37 17.02
C ASP A 162 32.13 -25.19 17.63
#